data_AF-A0A661JLT1-F1
#
_entry.id   AF-A0A661JLT1-F1
#
_cell.length_a   1.000
_cell.length_b   1.000
_cell.length_c   1.000
_cell.angle_alpha   90.00
_cell.angle_beta   90.00
_cell.angle_gamma   90.00
#
_symmetry.space_group_name_H-M   'P 1'
#
loop_
_entity.id
_entity.type
_entity.pdbx_description
1 polymer ?
#
loop_
_entity_poly.entity_id
_entity_poly.type
_entity_poly.pdbx_seq_one_letter_code
_entity_poly.pdbx_strand_id
1 'polypeptide(L)'
;MAEAYLIVSSPHGYVEMPRYLRSLYPDRERRRAFMKALVSFFLSLQDDPPVWHRDLKAHHIMVREMDRRWDFALIEPEDVRFKKMGWRWLVRNLAQLNTSLPPFVNRTDKVRFLKGIVQEEDLRQLFRAVAKRSSKRTFVYIS
;
A
#
# COMPACT_ATOMS: atom_id res chain seq x y z
N MET A 1 28.67 -10.55 -21.15
CA MET A 1 27.40 -10.12 -20.52
C MET A 1 27.78 -9.35 -19.28
N ALA A 2 27.24 -8.14 -19.07
CA ALA A 2 27.50 -7.37 -17.87
C ALA A 2 26.42 -7.70 -16.84
N GLU A 3 26.83 -8.09 -15.63
CA GLU A 3 25.93 -8.28 -14.50
C GLU A 3 25.96 -7.03 -13.63
N ALA A 4 24.80 -6.65 -13.09
CA ALA A 4 24.68 -5.57 -12.12
C ALA A 4 24.01 -6.12 -10.86
N TYR A 5 24.53 -5.71 -9.70
CA TYR A 5 24.08 -6.16 -8.39
C TYR A 5 23.58 -4.96 -7.59
N LEU A 6 22.47 -5.12 -6.88
CA LEU A 6 21.95 -4.13 -5.94
C LEU A 6 21.92 -4.73 -4.53
N ILE A 7 22.63 -4.12 -3.60
CA ILE A 7 22.62 -4.51 -2.18
C ILE A 7 21.80 -3.47 -1.43
N VAL A 8 20.72 -3.92 -0.79
CA VAL A 8 19.85 -3.06 0.02
C VAL A 8 19.88 -3.50 1.48
N SER A 9 19.96 -2.56 2.39
CA SER A 9 19.79 -2.80 3.82
C SER A 9 18.37 -2.43 4.23
N SER A 10 17.64 -3.36 4.87
CA SER A 10 16.42 -3.00 5.58
C SER A 10 16.80 -2.29 6.89
N PRO A 11 16.39 -1.04 7.12
CA PRO A 11 16.71 -0.35 8.36
C PRO A 11 16.09 -1.07 9.56
N HIS A 12 16.77 -1.03 10.71
CA HIS A 12 16.28 -1.67 11.93
C HIS A 12 14.87 -1.17 12.32
N GLY A 13 13.98 -2.11 12.65
CA GLY A 13 12.62 -1.82 13.10
C GLY A 13 11.55 -1.77 11.99
N TYR A 14 11.93 -1.94 10.72
CA TYR A 14 10.96 -2.15 9.64
C TYR A 14 10.48 -3.61 9.60
N VAL A 15 9.18 -3.79 9.50
CA VAL A 15 8.52 -5.08 9.31
C VAL A 15 7.55 -5.00 8.14
N GLU A 16 7.31 -6.10 7.45
CA GLU A 16 6.33 -6.11 6.37
C GLU A 16 4.93 -5.73 6.88
N MET A 17 4.20 -4.95 6.09
CA MET A 17 2.89 -4.45 6.48
C MET A 17 1.89 -5.57 6.85
N PRO A 18 1.78 -6.72 6.14
CA PRO A 18 0.88 -7.81 6.54
C PRO A 18 1.16 -8.31 7.97
N ARG A 19 2.43 -8.45 8.33
CA ARG A 19 2.87 -8.86 9.67
C ARG A 19 2.53 -7.79 10.71
N TYR A 20 2.80 -6.53 10.41
CA TYR A 20 2.45 -5.41 11.28
C TYR A 20 0.94 -5.27 11.52
N LEU A 21 0.15 -5.45 10.46
CA LEU A 21 -1.31 -5.36 10.52
C LEU A 21 -1.89 -6.38 11.50
N ARG A 22 -1.27 -7.56 11.66
CA ARG A 22 -1.73 -8.59 12.61
C ARG A 22 -1.70 -8.10 14.06
N SER A 23 -0.63 -7.41 14.47
CA SER A 23 -0.53 -6.83 15.82
C SER A 23 -1.37 -5.56 15.98
N LEU A 24 -1.58 -4.81 14.91
CA LEU A 24 -2.36 -3.58 14.92
C LEU A 24 -3.86 -3.83 15.00
N TYR A 25 -4.36 -4.88 14.33
CA TYR A 25 -5.79 -5.03 14.05
C TYR A 25 -6.72 -5.06 15.27
N PRO A 26 -6.34 -5.65 16.42
CA PRO A 26 -7.18 -5.62 17.62
C PRO A 26 -7.43 -4.21 18.18
N ASP A 27 -6.50 -3.27 17.99
CA ASP A 27 -6.59 -1.91 18.53
C ASP A 27 -7.25 -0.95 17.51
N ARG A 28 -8.50 -0.57 17.80
CA ARG A 28 -9.29 0.30 16.90
C ARG A 28 -8.71 1.71 16.76
N GLU A 29 -8.18 2.29 17.83
CA GLU A 29 -7.65 3.66 17.80
C GLU A 29 -6.35 3.72 17.03
N ARG A 30 -5.42 2.82 17.34
CA ARG A 30 -4.15 2.70 16.59
C ARG A 30 -4.42 2.37 15.13
N ARG A 31 -5.36 1.46 14.83
CA ARG A 31 -5.75 1.14 13.45
C ARG A 31 -6.25 2.37 12.69
N ARG A 32 -7.03 3.24 13.33
CA ARG A 32 -7.51 4.48 12.72
C ARG A 32 -6.37 5.48 12.47
N ALA A 33 -5.44 5.62 13.42
CA ALA A 33 -4.30 6.50 13.28
C ALA A 33 -3.33 6.00 12.20
N PHE A 34 -3.02 4.70 12.19
CA PHE A 34 -2.24 4.05 11.13
C PHE A 34 -2.85 4.27 9.75
N MET A 35 -4.17 4.14 9.62
CA MET A 35 -4.85 4.37 8.34
C MET A 35 -4.66 5.79 7.81
N LYS A 36 -4.70 6.79 8.70
CA LYS A 36 -4.42 8.18 8.32
C LYS A 36 -2.97 8.33 7.84
N ALA A 37 -2.02 7.76 8.58
CA ALA A 37 -0.60 7.80 8.20
C ALA A 37 -0.34 7.09 6.87
N LEU A 38 -0.96 5.94 6.63
CA LEU A 38 -0.85 5.19 5.38
C LEU A 38 -1.44 5.98 4.20
N VAL A 39 -2.57 6.65 4.38
CA VAL A 39 -3.12 7.56 3.37
C VAL A 39 -2.13 8.69 3.07
N SER A 40 -1.61 9.36 4.10
CA SER A 40 -0.63 10.43 3.94
C SER A 40 0.61 9.97 3.17
N PHE A 41 1.12 8.77 3.48
CA PHE A 41 2.22 8.17 2.74
C PHE A 41 1.89 7.96 1.25
N PHE A 42 0.71 7.44 0.92
CA PHE A 42 0.32 7.25 -0.48
C PHE A 42 0.16 8.58 -1.24
N LEU A 43 -0.31 9.61 -0.55
CA LEU A 43 -0.40 10.96 -1.12
C LEU A 43 1.00 11.54 -1.35
N SER A 44 1.95 11.35 -0.43
CA SER A 44 3.32 11.82 -0.60
C SER A 44 4.07 11.11 -1.73
N LEU A 45 3.66 9.90 -2.13
CA LEU A 45 4.18 9.28 -3.35
C LEU A 45 3.81 10.06 -4.62
N GLN A 46 2.89 11.01 -4.57
CA GLN A 46 2.55 11.87 -5.71
C GLN A 46 3.33 13.20 -5.72
N ASP A 47 4.16 13.46 -4.70
CA ASP A 47 5.03 14.62 -4.62
C ASP A 47 6.13 14.56 -5.69
N ASP A 48 6.85 15.66 -5.93
CA ASP A 48 7.86 15.75 -7.00
C ASP A 48 9.22 15.15 -6.56
N PRO A 49 9.79 14.15 -7.28
CA PRO A 49 9.23 13.46 -8.44
C PRO A 49 8.22 12.36 -8.06
N PRO A 50 7.10 12.22 -8.79
CA PRO A 50 6.05 11.27 -8.42
C PRO A 50 6.55 9.84 -8.51
N VAL A 51 6.30 9.08 -7.46
CA VAL A 51 6.69 7.69 -7.28
C VAL A 51 5.52 6.75 -7.60
N TRP A 52 5.81 5.75 -8.43
CA TRP A 52 4.90 4.67 -8.78
C TRP A 52 5.59 3.32 -8.60
N HIS A 53 4.86 2.33 -8.07
CA HIS A 53 5.35 0.96 -7.91
C HIS A 53 4.62 -0.01 -8.85
N ARG A 54 5.36 -0.75 -9.69
CA ARG A 54 4.76 -1.64 -10.71
C ARG A 54 4.01 -2.82 -10.10
N ASP A 55 4.51 -3.32 -8.96
CA ASP A 55 3.92 -4.44 -8.23
C ASP A 55 3.55 -4.09 -6.78
N LEU A 56 2.67 -3.11 -6.57
CA LEU A 56 2.33 -2.65 -5.22
C LEU A 56 1.50 -3.68 -4.43
N LYS A 57 2.15 -4.65 -3.80
CA LYS A 57 1.56 -5.63 -2.89
C LYS A 57 1.78 -5.23 -1.44
N ALA A 58 0.97 -5.77 -0.53
CA ALA A 58 1.05 -5.43 0.88
C ALA A 58 2.43 -5.75 1.50
N HIS A 59 3.05 -6.89 1.15
CA HIS A 59 4.39 -7.24 1.64
C HIS A 59 5.52 -6.38 1.02
N HIS A 60 5.27 -5.66 -0.08
CA HIS A 60 6.22 -4.68 -0.61
C HIS A 60 6.18 -3.33 0.11
N ILE A 61 5.31 -3.20 1.13
CA ILE A 61 5.26 -2.04 2.00
C ILE A 61 5.83 -2.45 3.35
N MET A 62 6.94 -1.83 3.73
CA MET A 62 7.53 -1.99 5.04
C MET A 62 7.00 -0.90 5.97
N VAL A 63 6.79 -1.23 7.23
CA VAL A 63 6.26 -0.36 8.27
C VAL A 63 7.23 -0.33 9.44
N ARG A 64 7.50 0.88 9.94
CA ARG A 64 8.19 1.09 11.22
C ARG A 64 7.31 1.99 12.10
N GLU A 65 6.98 1.52 13.30
CA GLU A 65 6.25 2.32 14.28
C GLU A 65 7.21 2.99 15.26
N MET A 66 6.99 4.28 15.55
CA MET A 66 7.79 5.08 16.48
C MET A 66 6.85 6.01 17.26
N ASP A 67 6.67 5.81 18.56
CA ASP A 67 5.85 6.69 19.43
C ASP A 67 4.49 7.10 18.81
N ARG A 68 3.73 6.11 18.32
CA ARG A 68 2.43 6.28 17.61
C ARG A 68 2.50 7.05 16.29
N ARG A 69 3.69 7.14 15.69
CA ARG A 69 3.93 7.55 14.30
C ARG A 69 4.34 6.33 13.48
N TRP A 70 4.16 6.42 12.17
CA TRP A 70 4.51 5.37 11.24
C TRP A 70 5.35 5.93 10.11
N ASP A 71 6.49 5.28 9.89
CA ASP A 71 7.24 5.41 8.65
C ASP A 71 6.95 4.23 7.75
N PHE A 72 7.00 4.50 6.45
CA PHE A 72 6.75 3.53 5.41
C PHE A 72 7.90 3.52 4.41
N ALA A 73 8.23 2.34 3.90
CA ALA A 73 9.17 2.20 2.80
C ALA A 73 8.61 1.22 1.76
N LEU A 74 8.91 1.45 0.49
CA LEU A 74 8.67 0.48 -0.57
C LEU A 74 9.95 -0.32 -0.77
N ILE A 75 9.84 -1.64 -0.78
CA ILE A 75 10.92 -2.55 -1.22
C ILE A 75 10.69 -2.91 -2.69
N GLU A 76 11.58 -3.71 -3.30
CA GLU A 76 11.59 -3.99 -4.75
C GLU A 76 11.85 -2.71 -5.60
N PRO A 77 12.99 -2.01 -5.40
CA PRO A 77 13.32 -0.79 -6.12
C PRO A 77 13.33 -0.94 -7.65
N GLU A 78 13.58 -2.14 -8.18
CA GLU A 78 13.48 -2.48 -9.60
C GLU A 78 12.08 -2.28 -10.19
N ASP A 79 11.06 -2.20 -9.34
CA ASP A 79 9.66 -1.94 -9.68
C ASP A 79 9.20 -0.51 -9.36
N VAL A 80 10.06 0.29 -8.73
CA VAL A 80 9.84 1.72 -8.50
C VAL A 80 10.12 2.51 -9.77
N ARG A 81 9.26 3.50 -10.06
CA ARG A 81 9.35 4.36 -11.24
C ARG A 81 9.00 5.79 -10.84
N PHE A 82 9.80 6.73 -11.32
CA PHE A 82 9.60 8.16 -11.11
C PHE A 82 8.75 8.73 -12.26
N LYS A 83 7.43 8.57 -12.17
CA LYS A 83 6.47 9.10 -13.14
C LYS A 83 5.09 9.26 -12.53
N LYS A 84 4.32 10.23 -13.05
CA LYS A 84 2.95 10.49 -12.60
C LYS A 84 2.06 9.26 -12.78
N MET A 85 1.30 8.92 -11.74
CA MET A 85 0.36 7.82 -11.78
C MET A 85 -0.98 8.27 -12.36
N GLY A 86 -1.28 7.85 -13.59
CA GLY A 86 -2.62 8.03 -14.16
C GLY A 86 -3.65 7.09 -13.52
N TRP A 87 -4.94 7.41 -13.67
CA TRP A 87 -6.08 6.65 -13.13
C TRP A 87 -5.99 5.13 -13.31
N ARG A 88 -5.64 4.68 -14.54
CA ARG A 88 -5.50 3.26 -14.87
C ARG A 88 -4.46 2.55 -13.99
N TRP A 89 -3.36 3.24 -13.67
CA TRP A 89 -2.27 2.72 -12.86
C TRP A 89 -2.61 2.75 -11.37
N LEU A 90 -3.28 3.81 -10.90
CA LEU A 90 -3.85 3.89 -9.55
C LEU A 90 -4.77 2.68 -9.28
N VAL A 91 -5.74 2.43 -10.15
CA VAL A 91 -6.65 1.26 -10.03
C VAL A 91 -5.86 -0.05 -10.03
N ARG A 92 -4.80 -0.17 -10.85
CA ARG A 92 -3.96 -1.37 -10.91
C ARG A 92 -3.24 -1.63 -9.58
N ASN A 93 -2.59 -0.60 -9.04
CA ASN A 93 -1.83 -0.61 -7.79
C ASN A 93 -2.74 -0.94 -6.61
N LEU A 94 -3.85 -0.22 -6.46
CA LEU A 94 -4.82 -0.45 -5.39
C LEU A 94 -5.45 -1.86 -5.47
N ALA A 95 -5.65 -2.38 -6.67
CA ALA A 95 -6.10 -3.76 -6.84
C ALA A 95 -5.00 -4.80 -6.54
N GLN A 96 -3.70 -4.48 -6.64
CA GLN A 96 -2.61 -5.40 -6.23
C GLN A 96 -2.52 -5.43 -4.71
N LEU A 97 -2.59 -4.24 -4.11
CA LEU A 97 -2.64 -4.06 -2.67
C LEU A 97 -3.82 -4.83 -2.08
N ASN A 98 -5.05 -4.59 -2.58
CA ASN A 98 -6.25 -5.22 -2.05
C ASN A 98 -6.22 -6.75 -2.10
N THR A 99 -5.61 -7.36 -3.12
CA THR A 99 -5.54 -8.83 -3.28
C THR A 99 -4.42 -9.48 -2.47
N SER A 100 -3.50 -8.70 -1.92
CA SER A 100 -2.38 -9.15 -1.09
C SER A 100 -2.53 -8.75 0.38
N LEU A 101 -3.57 -7.99 0.73
CA LEU A 101 -3.91 -7.70 2.12
C LEU A 101 -4.33 -8.98 2.87
N PRO A 102 -4.02 -9.09 4.17
CA PRO A 102 -4.54 -10.16 5.00
C PRO A 102 -6.08 -10.26 4.97
N PRO A 103 -6.64 -11.48 5.07
CA PRO A 103 -8.09 -11.68 4.98
C PRO A 103 -8.87 -11.04 6.15
N PHE A 104 -8.22 -10.83 7.29
CA PHE A 104 -8.82 -10.12 8.43
C PHE A 104 -9.02 -8.62 8.18
N VAL A 105 -8.42 -8.04 7.13
CA VAL A 105 -8.62 -6.63 6.78
C VAL A 105 -10.02 -6.43 6.23
N ASN A 106 -10.90 -5.86 7.05
CA ASN A 106 -12.31 -5.69 6.77
C ASN A 106 -12.57 -4.67 5.64
N ARG A 107 -13.75 -4.80 5.03
CA ARG A 107 -14.21 -3.92 3.92
C ARG A 107 -14.29 -2.45 4.33
N THR A 108 -14.68 -2.16 5.57
CA THR A 108 -14.85 -0.78 6.05
C THR A 108 -13.51 -0.03 6.06
N ASP A 109 -12.44 -0.68 6.49
CA ASP A 109 -11.09 -0.11 6.52
C ASP A 109 -10.55 0.08 5.10
N LYS A 110 -10.84 -0.86 4.18
CA LYS A 110 -10.52 -0.70 2.75
C LYS A 110 -11.23 0.50 2.12
N VAL A 111 -12.51 0.72 2.43
CA VAL A 111 -13.25 1.89 1.93
C VAL A 111 -12.74 3.19 2.54
N ARG A 112 -12.42 3.21 3.85
CA ARG A 112 -11.80 4.38 4.51
C ARG A 112 -10.47 4.75 3.87
N PHE A 113 -9.63 3.77 3.57
CA PHE A 113 -8.38 3.99 2.86
C PHE A 113 -8.64 4.67 1.51
N LEU A 114 -9.51 4.11 0.67
CA LEU A 114 -9.82 4.66 -0.65
C LEU A 114 -10.40 6.09 -0.56
N LYS A 115 -11.25 6.37 0.43
CA LYS A 115 -11.79 7.72 0.67
C LYS A 115 -10.70 8.75 1.01
N GLY A 116 -9.56 8.31 1.55
CA GLY A 116 -8.41 9.17 1.80
C GLY A 116 -7.54 9.44 0.56
N ILE A 117 -7.66 8.63 -0.49
CA ILE A 117 -6.81 8.72 -1.69
C ILE A 117 -7.43 9.56 -2.79
N VAL A 118 -8.76 9.65 -2.85
CA VAL A 118 -9.49 10.37 -3.91
C VAL A 118 -10.60 11.23 -3.33
N GLN A 119 -11.06 12.19 -4.12
CA GLN A 119 -12.23 13.00 -3.80
C GLN A 119 -13.51 12.14 -3.80
N GLU A 120 -14.58 12.67 -3.19
CA GLU A 120 -15.81 11.92 -2.93
C GLU A 120 -16.54 11.50 -4.23
N GLU A 121 -16.49 12.35 -5.25
CA GLU A 121 -17.03 12.11 -6.58
C GLU A 121 -16.39 10.89 -7.29
N ASP A 122 -15.09 10.66 -7.07
CA ASP A 122 -14.33 9.59 -7.72
C ASP A 122 -14.39 8.27 -6.92
N LEU A 123 -14.73 8.33 -5.62
CA LEU A 123 -14.67 7.19 -4.71
C LEU A 123 -15.50 5.99 -5.20
N ARG A 124 -16.73 6.23 -5.66
CA ARG A 124 -17.62 5.16 -6.12
C ARG A 124 -17.06 4.48 -7.38
N GLN A 125 -16.49 5.27 -8.30
CA GLN A 125 -15.87 4.76 -9.52
C GLN A 125 -14.61 3.97 -9.18
N LEU A 126 -13.76 4.50 -8.31
CA LEU A 126 -12.53 3.86 -7.87
C LEU A 126 -12.81 2.53 -7.18
N PHE A 127 -13.73 2.51 -6.22
CA PHE A 127 -14.09 1.30 -5.48
C PHE A 127 -14.56 0.19 -6.43
N ARG A 128 -15.44 0.51 -7.38
CA ARG A 128 -15.92 -0.45 -8.39
C ARG A 128 -14.80 -0.96 -9.28
N ALA A 129 -13.90 -0.07 -9.73
CA ALA A 129 -12.79 -0.44 -10.59
C ALA A 129 -11.78 -1.35 -9.86
N VAL A 130 -11.46 -1.03 -8.60
CA VAL A 130 -10.58 -1.84 -7.74
C VAL A 130 -11.20 -3.20 -7.46
N ALA A 131 -12.49 -3.26 -7.10
CA ALA A 131 -13.19 -4.51 -6.85
C ALA A 131 -13.22 -5.41 -8.10
N LYS A 132 -13.63 -4.86 -9.26
CA LYS A 132 -13.67 -5.58 -10.54
C LYS A 132 -12.30 -6.11 -10.97
N ARG A 133 -11.23 -5.37 -10.67
CA ARG A 133 -9.86 -5.79 -11.01
C ARG A 133 -9.30 -6.79 -10.01
N SER A 134 -9.69 -6.68 -8.74
CA SER A 134 -9.28 -7.59 -7.67
C SER A 134 -9.90 -8.98 -7.87
N SER A 135 -11.17 -9.07 -8.30
CA SER A 135 -11.85 -10.35 -8.52
C SER A 135 -11.27 -11.20 -9.66
N LYS A 136 -10.46 -10.59 -10.53
CA LYS A 136 -9.76 -11.28 -11.64
C LYS A 136 -8.37 -11.78 -11.25
N ARG A 137 -7.95 -11.56 -10.00
CA ARG A 137 -6.63 -11.94 -9.49
C ARG A 137 -6.80 -13.03 -8.44
N THR A 138 -5.88 -13.98 -8.45
CA THR A 138 -5.71 -14.94 -7.36
C THR A 138 -5.32 -14.17 -6.09
N PHE A 139 -5.95 -14.50 -4.96
CA PHE A 139 -5.50 -13.99 -3.66
C PHE A 139 -4.11 -14.57 -3.38
N VAL A 140 -3.12 -13.69 -3.26
CA VAL A 140 -1.74 -14.06 -2.92
C VAL A 140 -1.49 -13.47 -1.53
N TYR A 141 -1.94 -14.20 -0.51
CA TYR A 141 -1.59 -13.91 0.86
C TYR A 141 -0.44 -14.84 1.26
N ILE A 142 0.71 -14.25 1.57
CA ILE A 142 1.87 -14.98 2.11
C ILE A 142 1.79 -14.78 3.62
N SER A 143 1.64 -15.89 4.35
CA SER A 143 1.41 -15.94 5.79
C SER A 143 2.66 -15.72 6.61
#